data_AF-A0A257U6V3-F1
#
_entry.id   AF-A0A257U6V3-F1
#
_cell.length_a   1.000
_cell.length_b   1.000
_cell.length_c   1.000
_cell.angle_alpha   90.00
_cell.angle_beta   90.00
_cell.angle_gamma   90.00
#
_symmetry.space_group_name_H-M   'P 1'
#
loop_
_entity.id
_entity.type
_entity.pdbx_description
1 polymer ?
#
loop_
_entity_poly.entity_id
_entity_poly.type
_entity_poly.pdbx_seq_one_letter_code
_entity_poly.pdbx_strand_id
1 'polypeptide(L)' 'MLSVSGDEKVDTLREAVLRGEITWHCWWDGGRDGAICTRSHVDAWPTIYLLDAKGVIRDKELGAEDVTPIIEGLIREAKR' A
#
# COMPACT_ATOMS: atom_id res chain seq x y z
N MET A 1 -2.75 7.56 -2.56
CA MET A 1 -2.07 6.38 -1.98
C MET A 1 -3.08 5.63 -1.13
N LEU A 2 -2.97 4.30 -1.08
CA LEU A 2 -3.79 3.43 -0.23
C LEU A 2 -2.83 2.51 0.52
N SER A 3 -3.06 2.32 1.81
CA SER A 3 -2.34 1.32 2.61
C SER A 3 -3.30 0.30 3.21
N VAL A 4 -2.75 -0.87 3.52
CA VAL A 4 -3.43 -1.96 4.23
C VAL A 4 -2.60 -2.25 5.48
N SER A 5 -3.20 -2.10 6.65
CA SER A 5 -2.56 -2.33 7.95
C SER A 5 -2.81 -3.78 8.39
N GLY A 6 -1.73 -4.47 8.72
CA GLY A 6 -1.73 -5.78 9.39
C GLY A 6 -1.56 -5.68 10.91
N ASP A 7 -1.87 -4.53 11.52
CA ASP A 7 -1.83 -4.39 12.98
C ASP A 7 -2.78 -5.39 13.65
N GLU A 8 -2.43 -5.92 14.82
CA GLU A 8 -3.28 -6.87 15.54
C GLU A 8 -4.58 -6.26 16.07
N LYS A 9 -4.60 -4.94 16.32
CA LYS A 9 -5.75 -4.24 16.88
C LYS A 9 -6.11 -3.05 16.01
N VAL A 10 -7.38 -2.93 15.63
CA VAL A 10 -7.87 -1.78 14.85
C VAL A 10 -7.62 -0.42 15.52
N ASP A 11 -7.53 -0.39 16.85
CA ASP A 11 -7.34 0.85 17.61
C ASP A 11 -5.95 1.47 17.38
N THR A 12 -4.90 0.67 17.14
CA THR A 12 -3.56 1.21 16.83
C THR A 12 -3.58 2.02 15.54
N LEU A 13 -4.27 1.51 14.51
CA LEU A 13 -4.47 2.24 13.27
C LEU A 13 -5.30 3.51 13.49
N ARG A 14 -6.40 3.42 14.25
CA ARG A 14 -7.26 4.59 14.53
C ARG A 14 -6.49 5.70 15.21
N GLU A 15 -5.68 5.37 16.20
CA GLU A 15 -4.86 6.35 16.90
C GLU A 15 -3.81 6.99 15.98
N ALA A 16 -3.14 6.20 15.12
CA ALA A 16 -2.18 6.75 14.14
C ALA A 16 -2.85 7.73 13.16
N VAL A 17 -4.07 7.44 12.72
CA VAL A 17 -4.88 8.36 11.90
C VAL A 17 -5.23 9.62 12.69
N LEU A 18 -5.66 9.50 13.95
CA LEU A 18 -5.99 10.65 14.81
C LEU A 18 -4.77 11.54 15.13
N ARG A 19 -3.58 10.93 15.27
CA ARG A 19 -2.31 11.65 15.46
C ARG A 19 -1.79 12.31 14.18
N GLY A 20 -2.42 12.04 13.03
CA GLY A 20 -2.00 12.59 11.73
C GLY A 20 -0.76 11.91 11.14
N GLU A 21 -0.36 10.74 11.66
CA GLU A 21 0.75 9.94 11.12
C GLU A 21 0.37 9.30 9.77
N ILE A 22 -0.92 9.01 9.59
CA ILE A 22 -1.50 8.48 8.36
C ILE A 22 -2.54 9.47 7.84
N THR A 23 -2.22 10.13 6.74
CA THR A 23 -3.06 11.18 6.12
C THR A 23 -3.73 10.73 4.81
N TRP A 24 -3.50 9.49 4.39
CA TRP A 24 -4.07 8.87 3.19
C TRP A 24 -5.06 7.76 3.56
N HIS A 25 -5.77 7.22 2.56
CA HIS A 25 -6.70 6.12 2.79
C HIS A 25 -5.95 4.88 3.31
N CYS A 26 -6.44 4.32 4.42
CA CYS A 26 -5.87 3.11 5.01
C CYS A 26 -6.97 2.15 5.45
N TRP A 27 -6.81 0.88 5.11
CA TRP A 27 -7.71 -0.21 5.50
C TRP A 27 -7.04 -1.08 6.58
N TRP A 28 -7.79 -1.54 7.59
CA TRP A 28 -7.30 -2.54 8.56
C TRP A 28 -7.71 -3.95 8.14
N ASP A 29 -6.74 -4.85 7.97
CA ASP A 29 -6.99 -6.19 7.41
C ASP A 29 -7.25 -7.28 8.45
N GLY A 30 -7.31 -6.92 9.73
CA GLY A 30 -7.61 -7.88 10.80
C GLY A 30 -6.38 -8.58 11.39
N GLY A 31 -5.18 -8.03 11.20
CA GLY A 31 -3.91 -8.62 11.65
C GLY A 31 -3.01 -9.02 10.47
N ARG A 32 -1.88 -9.67 10.78
CA ARG A 32 -0.90 -10.06 9.74
C ARG A 32 -1.43 -11.12 8.77
N ASP A 33 -2.33 -11.97 9.24
CA ASP A 33 -2.98 -13.04 8.46
C ASP A 33 -4.34 -12.60 7.87
N GLY A 34 -4.53 -11.29 7.70
CA GLY A 34 -5.69 -10.71 7.06
C GLY A 34 -5.87 -11.16 5.61
N ALA A 35 -7.12 -11.12 5.12
CA ALA A 35 -7.46 -11.68 3.81
C ALA A 35 -6.68 -11.03 2.64
N ILE A 36 -6.40 -9.73 2.73
CA ILE A 36 -5.64 -8.99 1.70
C ILE A 36 -4.15 -9.30 1.83
N CYS A 37 -3.60 -9.32 3.04
CA CYS A 37 -2.21 -9.64 3.35
C CYS A 37 -1.86 -11.06 2.88
N THR A 38 -2.69 -12.04 3.20
CA THR A 38 -2.52 -13.43 2.75
C THR A 38 -2.61 -13.53 1.23
N ARG A 39 -3.64 -12.94 0.61
CA ARG A 39 -3.82 -13.00 -0.85
C ARG A 39 -2.65 -12.34 -1.60
N SER A 40 -2.10 -11.27 -1.04
CA SER A 40 -0.97 -10.53 -1.61
C SER A 40 0.38 -11.16 -1.30
N HIS A 41 0.42 -12.26 -0.52
CA HIS A 41 1.64 -12.95 -0.07
C HIS A 41 2.61 -11.99 0.63
N VAL A 42 2.11 -11.26 1.64
CA VAL A 42 2.90 -10.31 2.43
C VAL A 42 3.64 -11.06 3.54
N ASP A 43 4.92 -11.37 3.30
CA ASP A 43 5.77 -12.07 4.27
C ASP A 43 6.71 -11.12 5.05
N ALA A 44 6.85 -9.87 4.59
CA ALA A 44 7.70 -8.86 5.19
C ALA A 44 7.01 -7.49 5.23
N TRP A 45 7.39 -6.67 6.21
CA TRP A 45 6.81 -5.36 6.43
C TRP A 45 7.90 -4.28 6.48
N PRO A 46 7.75 -3.15 5.78
CA PRO A 46 6.68 -2.84 4.81
C PRO A 46 6.85 -3.59 3.48
N THR A 47 5.73 -3.86 2.78
CA THR A 47 5.73 -4.28 1.37
C THR A 47 4.95 -3.27 0.54
N ILE A 48 5.52 -2.82 -0.58
CA ILE A 48 4.92 -1.82 -1.47
C ILE A 48 4.70 -2.44 -2.85
N TYR A 49 3.49 -2.24 -3.39
CA TYR A 49 3.12 -2.62 -4.74
C TYR A 49 2.75 -1.37 -5.53
N LEU A 50 3.26 -1.26 -6.76
CA LEU A 50 2.83 -0.23 -7.71
C LEU A 50 1.81 -0.82 -8.68
N LEU A 51 0.59 -0.29 -8.65
CA LEU A 51 -0.50 -0.68 -9.53
C LEU A 51 -0.69 0.37 -10.63
N ASP A 52 -0.89 -0.07 -11.86
CA ASP A 52 -1.37 0.82 -12.93
C ASP A 52 -2.89 1.05 -12.85
N ALA A 53 -3.40 1.93 -13.72
CA ALA A 53 -4.83 2.24 -13.77
C ALA A 53 -5.74 1.06 -14.17
N LYS A 54 -5.17 -0.05 -14.65
CA LYS A 54 -5.89 -1.30 -14.97
C LYS A 54 -5.85 -2.29 -13.81
N GLY A 55 -5.23 -1.93 -12.69
CA GLY A 55 -5.07 -2.79 -11.53
C GLY A 55 -3.97 -3.84 -11.67
N VAL A 56 -3.05 -3.68 -12.64
CA VAL A 56 -1.93 -4.59 -12.85
C VAL A 56 -0.74 -4.15 -12.00
N ILE A 57 -0.13 -5.08 -11.28
CA ILE A 57 1.13 -4.85 -10.56
C ILE A 57 2.24 -4.62 -11.60
N ARG A 58 2.81 -3.42 -11.60
CA ARG A 58 3.93 -3.02 -12.46
C ARG A 58 5.27 -3.15 -11.77
N ASP A 59 5.25 -3.08 -10.44
CA ASP A 59 6.45 -3.26 -9.62
C ASP A 59 6.07 -3.84 -8.25
N LYS A 60 6.94 -4.71 -7.74
CA LYS A 60 6.90 -5.33 -6.41
C LYS A 60 8.31 -5.21 -5.87
N GLU A 61 8.46 -4.59 -4.69
CA GLU A 61 9.77 -4.23 -4.10
C GLU A 61 10.33 -2.90 -4.60
N LEU A 62 9.51 -1.84 -4.52
CA LEU A 62 10.00 -0.47 -4.55
C LEU A 62 10.94 -0.25 -3.34
N GLY A 63 12.20 -0.61 -3.51
CA GLY A 63 13.30 -0.32 -2.59
C GLY A 63 13.62 1.17 -2.58
N ALA A 64 14.68 1.56 -1.87
CA ALA A 64 15.13 2.94 -1.61
C ALA A 64 15.51 3.79 -2.84
N GLU A 65 15.09 3.39 -4.04
CA GLU A 65 15.33 4.06 -5.32
C GLU A 65 14.19 5.04 -5.66
N ASP A 66 14.48 6.04 -6.51
CA ASP A 66 13.50 7.04 -6.90
C ASP A 66 12.43 6.44 -7.81
N VAL A 67 11.24 6.20 -7.27
CA VAL A 67 10.07 5.63 -7.94
C VAL A 67 9.30 6.65 -8.79
N THR A 68 9.65 7.93 -8.67
CA THR A 68 8.95 9.05 -9.34
C THR A 68 8.83 8.87 -10.84
N PRO A 69 9.91 8.50 -11.59
CA PRO A 69 9.82 8.36 -13.05
C PRO A 69 8.85 7.25 -13.48
N ILE A 70 8.74 6.18 -12.69
CA ILE A 70 7.83 5.06 -12.95
C ILE A 70 6.39 5.54 -12.78
N ILE A 71 6.09 6.22 -11.67
CA ILE A 71 4.77 6.80 -11.38
C ILE A 71 4.35 7.76 -12.50
N GLU A 72 5.24 8.67 -12.90
CA GLU A 72 4.96 9.62 -13.99
C GLU A 72 4.65 8.91 -15.32
N GLY A 73 5.36 7.83 -15.63
CA GLY A 73 5.10 6.98 -16.78
C GLY A 73 3.67 6.42 -16.76
N LEU A 74 3.27 5.82 -15.64
CA LEU A 74 1.94 5.24 -15.47
C LEU A 74 0.84 6.29 -15.53
N ILE A 75 1.06 7.49 -14.98
CA ILE A 75 0.12 8.61 -15.08
C ILE A 75 -0.07 9.04 -16.54
N ARG A 76 0.99 9.07 -17.35
CA ARG A 76 0.90 9.39 -18.78
C ARG A 76 0.15 8.29 -19.55
N GLU A 77 0.40 7.02 -19.23
CA GLU A 77 -0.33 5.90 -19.84
C GLU A 77 -1.83 5.95 -19.54
N ALA A 78 -2.22 6.27 -18.31
CA ALA A 78 -3.63 6.30 -17.88
C ALA A 78 -4.46 7.44 -18.47
N LYS A 79 -3.80 8.52 -18.94
CA LYS A 79 -4.46 9.70 -19.53
C LYS A 79 -4.64 9.60 -21.05
N ARG A 80 -4.12 8.55 -21.69
CA ARG A 80 -4.29 8.26 -23.11
C ARG A 80 -5.59 7.52 -23.36
#